data_AF-A0A8J3I6J0-F1
#
_entry.id   AF-A0A8J3I6J0-F1
#
_cell.length_a   1.000
_cell.length_b   1.000
_cell.length_c   1.000
_cell.angle_alpha   90.00
_cell.angle_beta   90.00
_cell.angle_gamma   90.00
#
_symmetry.space_group_name_H-M   'P 1'
#
loop_
_entity.id
_entity.type
_entity.pdbx_description
1 polymer ?
#
loop_
_entity_poly.entity_id
_entity_poly.type
_entity_poly.pdbx_seq_one_letter_code
_entity_poly.pdbx_strand_id
1 'polypeptide(L)'
;MALTFGKLLKPFFRLSSDDFPKLATERYGQNDDMDQIWLQFEPVARHLVGGFKTTLDDDRFEVLVPHLNSLEGDFRGIAYEGAGMGLMLLDSLGPWKKRLMPFIAGPGAAYDWLLYIGAGLVLPRAPIRPKRFLATLDPFLRWFVMDGYGFYEGFFNGERAVNQHRLPARITDTGYGLRAFDHGLGRSIWFSTGANVERIVSTISTFPENRHGDLWGGIGLACAYAAGVVDREAIKTLRDAAGPHAPQMIAGAAVAATYRMQTGEVAPHTDLACEVLCGLSGALVAQIANVARQNLPKDGREPAYEIWRQRLAEQFATSTVGQLERQEKRS
;
A
#
# COMPACT_ATOMS: atom_id res chain seq x y z
N MET A 1 24.05 -11.05 28.68
CA MET A 1 23.63 -10.96 27.27
C MET A 1 22.14 -10.68 27.27
N ALA A 2 21.74 -9.41 27.17
CA ALA A 2 20.32 -9.04 27.21
C ALA A 2 19.63 -9.62 25.97
N LEU A 3 18.61 -10.47 26.15
CA LEU A 3 17.73 -10.83 25.04
C LEU A 3 17.04 -9.54 24.58
N THR A 4 17.37 -9.05 23.39
CA THR A 4 16.60 -7.96 22.77
C THR A 4 15.17 -8.44 22.55
N PHE A 5 14.21 -7.59 22.91
CA PHE A 5 12.77 -7.86 22.81
C PHE A 5 12.36 -8.34 21.39
N GLY A 6 13.09 -7.91 20.36
CA GLY A 6 12.96 -8.37 18.97
C GLY A 6 13.21 -9.87 18.73
N LYS A 7 14.06 -10.55 19.53
CA LYS A 7 14.24 -12.01 19.40
C LYS A 7 13.03 -12.81 19.89
N LEU A 8 12.26 -12.28 20.85
CA LEU A 8 11.05 -12.93 21.37
C LEU A 8 9.85 -12.81 20.42
N LEU A 9 9.81 -11.77 19.58
CA LEU A 9 8.69 -11.47 18.67
C LEU A 9 8.84 -12.11 17.28
N LYS A 10 10.04 -12.62 16.95
CA LYS A 10 10.38 -13.31 15.69
C LYS A 10 9.39 -14.42 15.27
N PRO A 11 8.85 -15.25 16.18
CA PRO A 11 7.86 -16.28 15.82
C PRO A 11 6.46 -15.73 15.47
N PHE A 12 6.13 -14.52 15.93
CA PHE A 12 4.79 -13.94 15.80
C PHE A 12 4.57 -13.17 14.50
N PHE A 13 5.66 -12.81 13.81
CA PHE A 13 5.65 -12.11 12.53
C PHE A 13 6.48 -12.93 11.52
N ARG A 14 5.81 -13.75 10.71
CA ARG A 14 6.39 -14.44 9.53
C ARG A 14 6.74 -13.44 8.44
N LEU A 15 7.42 -12.35 8.76
CA LEU A 15 7.94 -11.39 7.79
C LEU A 15 9.40 -11.77 7.56
N SER A 16 9.59 -12.88 6.85
CA SER A 16 10.88 -13.22 6.25
C SER A 16 10.78 -12.97 4.76
N SER A 17 11.82 -12.36 4.17
CA SER A 17 11.99 -12.35 2.72
C SER A 17 11.87 -13.78 2.17
N ASP A 18 12.44 -14.75 2.86
CA ASP A 18 12.56 -16.13 2.40
C ASP A 18 11.23 -16.91 2.39
N ASP A 19 10.16 -16.35 2.95
CA ASP A 19 8.85 -17.01 3.01
C ASP A 19 8.03 -16.79 1.74
N PHE A 20 8.36 -15.77 0.94
CA PHE A 20 7.57 -15.43 -0.24
C PHE A 20 7.69 -16.45 -1.39
N PRO A 21 8.89 -16.91 -1.82
CA PRO A 21 8.97 -17.95 -2.86
C PRO A 21 8.23 -19.23 -2.47
N LYS A 22 8.20 -19.55 -1.16
CA LYS A 22 7.44 -20.68 -0.62
C LYS A 22 5.94 -20.46 -0.75
N LEU A 23 5.43 -19.31 -0.31
CA LEU A 23 4.01 -18.96 -0.42
C LEU A 23 3.54 -18.91 -1.89
N ALA A 24 4.37 -18.37 -2.78
CA ALA A 24 4.12 -18.35 -4.21
C ALA A 24 4.04 -19.78 -4.79
N THR A 25 5.03 -20.63 -4.46
CA THR A 25 5.06 -22.03 -4.89
C THR A 25 3.87 -22.81 -4.36
N GLU A 26 3.48 -22.61 -3.10
CA GLU A 26 2.31 -23.24 -2.49
C GLU A 26 1.00 -22.84 -3.21
N ARG A 27 0.90 -21.61 -3.72
CA ARG A 27 -0.32 -21.10 -4.36
C ARG A 27 -0.40 -21.38 -5.85
N TYR A 28 0.69 -21.20 -6.58
CA TYR A 28 0.71 -21.21 -8.04
C TYR A 28 1.62 -22.31 -8.64
N GLY A 29 2.28 -23.11 -7.80
CA GLY A 29 3.29 -24.07 -8.24
C GLY A 29 4.65 -23.43 -8.53
N GLN A 30 5.63 -24.24 -8.91
CA GLN A 30 6.92 -23.74 -9.37
C GLN A 30 6.75 -23.03 -10.72
N ASN A 31 7.27 -21.81 -10.81
CA ASN A 31 7.16 -20.96 -11.99
C ASN A 31 8.45 -20.13 -12.13
N ASP A 32 9.17 -20.28 -13.24
CA ASP A 32 10.47 -19.62 -13.44
C ASP A 32 10.36 -18.08 -13.45
N ASP A 33 9.23 -17.53 -13.90
CA ASP A 33 8.96 -16.09 -13.88
C ASP A 33 8.81 -15.54 -12.45
N MET A 34 8.28 -16.35 -11.52
CA MET A 34 8.19 -16.00 -10.10
C MET A 34 9.56 -15.91 -9.43
N ASP A 35 10.50 -16.78 -9.80
CA ASP A 35 11.86 -16.74 -9.27
C ASP A 35 12.61 -15.49 -9.76
N GLN A 36 12.40 -15.10 -11.02
CA GLN A 36 13.01 -13.89 -11.59
C GLN A 36 12.43 -12.60 -10.98
N ILE A 37 11.10 -12.49 -10.86
CA ILE A 37 10.47 -11.30 -10.29
C ILE A 37 10.80 -11.16 -8.80
N TRP A 38 11.06 -12.27 -8.10
CA TRP A 38 11.45 -12.25 -6.70
C TRP A 38 12.75 -11.48 -6.44
N LEU A 39 13.71 -11.52 -7.38
CA LEU A 39 14.93 -10.71 -7.26
C LEU A 39 14.64 -9.20 -7.13
N GLN A 40 13.49 -8.75 -7.64
CA GLN A 40 13.02 -7.37 -7.50
C GLN A 40 12.25 -7.14 -6.18
N PHE A 41 11.50 -8.14 -5.70
CA PHE A 41 10.70 -8.04 -4.48
C PHE A 41 11.50 -8.23 -3.19
N GLU A 42 12.55 -9.07 -3.22
CA GLU A 42 13.36 -9.39 -2.04
C GLU A 42 13.97 -8.14 -1.39
N PRO A 43 14.54 -7.17 -2.14
CA PRO A 43 15.02 -5.92 -1.55
C PRO A 43 13.93 -5.16 -0.80
N VAL A 44 12.70 -5.09 -1.32
CA VAL A 44 11.57 -4.42 -0.66
C VAL A 44 11.26 -5.10 0.68
N ALA A 45 11.10 -6.43 0.66
CA ALA A 45 10.83 -7.21 1.88
C ALA A 45 11.95 -7.04 2.92
N ARG A 46 13.22 -7.04 2.48
CA ARG A 46 14.39 -6.90 3.35
C ARG A 46 14.42 -5.55 4.05
N HIS A 47 14.16 -4.45 3.34
CA HIS A 47 14.17 -3.10 3.93
C HIS A 47 12.96 -2.85 4.85
N LEU A 48 11.80 -3.41 4.52
CA LEU A 48 10.61 -3.36 5.38
C LEU A 48 10.90 -4.05 6.72
N VAL A 49 11.43 -5.27 6.66
CA VAL A 49 11.82 -6.05 7.84
C VAL A 49 12.98 -5.39 8.59
N GLY A 50 13.91 -4.76 7.87
CA GLY A 50 15.01 -3.98 8.44
C GLY A 50 14.49 -2.83 9.31
N GLY A 51 13.65 -1.96 8.73
CA GLY A 51 13.03 -0.84 9.46
C GLY A 51 12.22 -1.30 10.67
N PHE A 52 11.48 -2.40 10.54
CA PHE A 52 10.75 -3.02 11.65
C PHE A 52 11.68 -3.47 12.77
N LYS A 53 12.75 -4.22 12.46
CA LYS A 53 13.71 -4.72 13.45
C LYS A 53 14.47 -3.59 14.14
N THR A 54 15.00 -2.62 13.37
CA THR A 54 15.70 -1.46 13.94
C THR A 54 14.82 -0.73 14.94
N THR A 55 13.54 -0.54 14.63
CA THR A 55 12.59 0.12 15.53
C THR A 55 12.35 -0.66 16.82
N LEU A 56 12.33 -1.99 16.75
CA LEU A 56 12.19 -2.84 17.95
C LEU A 56 13.46 -2.91 18.79
N ASP A 57 14.62 -2.70 18.17
CA ASP A 57 15.91 -2.68 18.86
C ASP A 57 16.17 -1.33 19.56
N ASP A 58 15.82 -0.20 18.93
CA ASP A 58 15.85 1.14 19.53
C ASP A 58 14.75 2.05 18.94
N ASP A 59 13.78 2.41 19.77
CA ASP A 59 12.59 3.20 19.38
C ASP A 59 12.76 4.71 19.57
N ARG A 60 13.95 5.15 20.02
CA ARG A 60 14.26 6.57 20.20
C ARG A 60 14.46 7.25 18.85
N PHE A 61 13.79 8.39 18.65
CA PHE A 61 13.77 9.04 17.34
C PHE A 61 15.15 9.54 16.92
N GLU A 62 15.99 9.95 17.87
CA GLU A 62 17.37 10.37 17.64
C GLU A 62 18.29 9.25 17.14
N VAL A 63 17.90 7.98 17.33
CA VAL A 63 18.62 6.81 16.80
C VAL A 63 17.97 6.28 15.53
N LEU A 64 16.64 6.17 15.55
CA LEU A 64 15.87 5.58 14.45
C LEU A 64 15.95 6.43 13.18
N VAL A 65 15.77 7.75 13.29
CA VAL A 65 15.69 8.65 12.12
C VAL A 65 17.00 8.67 11.30
N PRO A 66 18.20 8.84 11.90
CA PRO A 66 19.45 8.74 11.15
C PRO A 66 19.63 7.40 10.43
N HIS A 67 19.22 6.30 11.07
CA HIS A 67 19.30 4.98 10.45
C HIS A 67 18.39 4.88 9.22
N LEU A 68 17.11 5.25 9.35
CA LEU A 68 16.18 5.24 8.22
C LEU A 68 16.66 6.14 7.07
N ASN A 69 17.15 7.34 7.38
CA ASN A 69 17.63 8.31 6.39
C ASN A 69 18.94 7.91 5.71
N SER A 70 19.71 6.98 6.29
CA SER A 70 20.93 6.45 5.67
C SER A 70 20.67 5.56 4.45
N LEU A 71 19.42 5.12 4.26
CA LEU A 71 19.02 4.31 3.12
C LEU A 71 18.78 5.18 1.88
N GLU A 72 19.02 4.57 0.71
CA GLU A 72 18.71 5.15 -0.60
C GLU A 72 17.20 5.44 -0.73
N GLY A 73 16.83 6.45 -1.52
CA GLY A 73 15.45 6.98 -1.58
C GLY A 73 14.40 5.89 -1.77
N ASP A 74 14.56 5.02 -2.77
CA ASP A 74 13.59 3.97 -3.07
C ASP A 74 13.34 2.98 -1.93
N PHE A 75 14.33 2.76 -1.06
CA PHE A 75 14.21 1.87 0.09
C PHE A 75 13.95 2.60 1.40
N ARG A 76 14.22 3.90 1.46
CA ARG A 76 13.98 4.73 2.64
C ARG A 76 12.50 4.73 3.00
N GLY A 77 11.62 4.97 2.03
CA GLY A 77 10.18 4.89 2.25
C GLY A 77 9.74 3.54 2.84
N ILE A 78 10.22 2.44 2.25
CA ILE A 78 9.92 1.08 2.69
C ILE A 78 10.44 0.83 4.13
N ALA A 79 11.59 1.38 4.50
CA ALA A 79 12.08 1.29 5.87
C ALA A 79 11.23 2.10 6.86
N TYR A 80 10.70 3.26 6.44
CA TYR A 80 9.72 4.02 7.21
C TYR A 80 8.39 3.25 7.38
N GLU A 81 7.93 2.52 6.37
CA GLU A 81 6.80 1.58 6.50
C GLU A 81 7.08 0.53 7.58
N GLY A 82 8.29 -0.06 7.55
CA GLY A 82 8.77 -0.98 8.58
C GLY A 82 8.80 -0.36 9.97
N ALA A 83 9.23 0.90 10.08
CA ALA A 83 9.21 1.63 11.34
C ALA A 83 7.77 1.83 11.86
N GLY A 84 6.81 2.11 10.98
CA GLY A 84 5.39 2.18 11.33
C GLY A 84 4.89 0.88 11.98
N MET A 85 5.30 -0.28 11.46
CA MET A 85 5.01 -1.59 12.06
C MET A 85 5.58 -1.70 13.48
N GLY A 86 6.83 -1.29 13.66
CA GLY A 86 7.56 -1.42 14.94
C GLY A 86 6.95 -0.53 16.02
N LEU A 87 6.72 0.74 15.69
CA LEU A 87 6.13 1.72 16.62
C LEU A 87 4.70 1.32 17.00
N MET A 88 3.89 0.87 16.03
CA MET A 88 2.54 0.37 16.30
C MET A 88 2.56 -0.85 17.23
N LEU A 89 3.48 -1.80 17.02
CA LEU A 89 3.61 -2.96 17.89
C LEU A 89 3.97 -2.55 19.32
N LEU A 90 4.97 -1.68 19.49
CA LEU A 90 5.41 -1.19 20.79
C LEU A 90 4.31 -0.44 21.53
N ASP A 91 3.55 0.42 20.83
CA ASP A 91 2.42 1.14 21.39
C ASP A 91 1.26 0.19 21.77
N SER A 92 1.12 -0.95 21.08
CA SER A 92 0.12 -1.96 21.41
C SER A 92 0.45 -2.82 22.63
N LEU A 93 1.74 -3.02 22.92
CA LEU A 93 2.22 -3.79 24.07
C LEU A 93 2.41 -2.91 25.32
N GLY A 94 2.74 -1.63 25.13
CA GLY A 94 2.98 -0.67 26.21
C GLY A 94 2.17 0.62 26.02
N PRO A 95 0.84 0.62 26.23
CA PRO A 95 -0.06 1.71 25.82
C PRO A 95 0.16 3.04 26.55
N TRP A 96 0.97 3.05 27.61
CA TRP A 96 1.38 4.23 28.40
C TRP A 96 2.32 5.16 27.65
N LYS A 97 3.09 4.62 26.68
CA LYS A 97 3.93 5.40 25.78
C LYS A 97 3.26 5.42 24.40
N LYS A 98 3.24 6.60 23.78
CA LYS A 98 2.75 6.82 22.42
C LYS A 98 3.93 7.25 21.58
N ARG A 99 4.26 6.47 20.55
CA ARG A 99 5.43 6.69 19.71
C ARG A 99 5.04 6.88 18.26
N LEU A 100 4.07 6.10 17.78
CA LEU A 100 3.65 6.15 16.38
C LEU A 100 3.16 7.55 15.99
N MET A 101 2.22 8.11 16.77
CA MET A 101 1.65 9.42 16.43
C MET A 101 2.64 10.58 16.56
N PRO A 102 3.46 10.68 17.63
CA PRO A 102 4.52 11.70 17.67
C PRO A 102 5.55 11.54 16.55
N PHE A 103 5.85 10.32 16.12
CA PHE A 103 6.76 10.07 15.00
C PHE A 103 6.16 10.58 13.68
N ILE A 104 4.91 10.21 13.39
CA ILE A 104 4.16 10.69 12.22
C ILE A 104 4.05 12.21 12.21
N ALA A 105 3.74 12.84 13.34
CA ALA A 105 3.59 14.29 13.43
C ALA A 105 4.93 15.06 13.41
N GLY A 106 6.06 14.35 13.56
CA GLY A 106 7.39 14.92 13.61
C GLY A 106 8.28 14.38 12.50
N PRO A 107 9.36 13.63 12.83
CA PRO A 107 10.37 13.25 11.85
C PRO A 107 9.91 12.26 10.77
N GLY A 108 8.74 11.64 10.94
CA GLY A 108 8.11 10.74 9.97
C GLY A 108 7.11 11.41 9.04
N ALA A 109 6.85 12.72 9.16
CA ALA A 109 5.75 13.39 8.44
C ALA A 109 5.81 13.24 6.91
N ALA A 110 7.01 13.24 6.32
CA ALA A 110 7.17 13.02 4.88
C ALA A 110 6.76 11.61 4.42
N TYR A 111 6.65 10.65 5.35
CA TYR A 111 6.36 9.23 5.10
C TYR A 111 5.07 8.76 5.79
N ASP A 112 4.16 9.68 6.14
CA ASP A 112 2.94 9.40 6.89
C ASP A 112 2.07 8.30 6.25
N TRP A 113 1.81 8.34 4.95
CA TRP A 113 1.06 7.28 4.24
C TRP A 113 1.64 5.89 4.53
N LEU A 114 2.96 5.74 4.40
CA LEU A 114 3.65 4.47 4.64
C LEU A 114 3.68 4.07 6.11
N LEU A 115 3.83 5.02 7.02
CA LEU A 115 3.76 4.75 8.45
C LEU A 115 2.37 4.20 8.85
N TYR A 116 1.29 4.71 8.24
CA TYR A 116 -0.06 4.17 8.42
C TYR A 116 -0.20 2.77 7.81
N ILE A 117 0.32 2.52 6.60
CA ILE A 117 0.34 1.18 5.99
C ILE A 117 1.09 0.20 6.90
N GLY A 118 2.28 0.59 7.39
CA GLY A 118 3.08 -0.19 8.33
C GLY A 118 2.32 -0.53 9.62
N ALA A 119 1.66 0.44 10.22
CA ALA A 119 0.79 0.18 11.38
C ALA A 119 -0.34 -0.82 11.05
N GLY A 120 -0.85 -0.79 9.82
CA GLY A 120 -1.80 -1.77 9.29
C GLY A 120 -1.26 -3.18 9.17
N LEU A 121 -0.04 -3.35 8.66
CA LEU A 121 0.61 -4.66 8.46
C LEU A 121 0.77 -5.44 9.77
N VAL A 122 0.91 -4.75 10.89
CA VAL A 122 1.10 -5.37 12.22
C VAL A 122 -0.21 -5.58 12.98
N LEU A 123 -1.25 -4.83 12.65
CA LEU A 123 -2.54 -4.79 13.35
C LEU A 123 -3.27 -6.15 13.45
N PRO A 124 -3.22 -7.07 12.45
CA PRO A 124 -3.79 -8.42 12.57
C PRO A 124 -3.25 -9.21 13.77
N ARG A 125 -2.02 -8.91 14.20
CA ARG A 125 -1.33 -9.58 15.32
C ARG A 125 -1.27 -8.74 16.59
N ALA A 126 -1.60 -7.45 16.52
CA ALA A 126 -1.64 -6.58 17.69
C ALA A 126 -2.91 -6.82 18.54
N PRO A 127 -2.85 -6.72 19.88
CA PRO A 127 -4.00 -6.88 20.78
C PRO A 127 -4.95 -5.66 20.82
N ILE A 128 -5.06 -4.91 19.71
CA ILE A 128 -5.91 -3.71 19.60
C ILE A 128 -7.08 -3.95 18.65
N ARG A 129 -8.30 -3.52 19.02
CA ARG A 129 -9.46 -3.59 18.10
C ARG A 129 -9.30 -2.58 16.95
N PRO A 130 -9.32 -2.99 15.67
CA PRO A 130 -9.10 -2.10 14.53
C PRO A 130 -10.00 -0.86 14.55
N LYS A 131 -11.31 -1.03 14.76
CA LYS A 131 -12.26 0.09 14.86
C LYS A 131 -11.89 1.13 15.92
N ARG A 132 -11.40 0.69 17.08
CA ARG A 132 -10.99 1.61 18.16
C ARG A 132 -9.71 2.35 17.78
N PHE A 133 -8.77 1.68 17.14
CA PHE A 133 -7.53 2.30 16.67
C PHE A 133 -7.81 3.34 15.57
N LEU A 134 -8.59 2.99 14.55
CA LEU A 134 -8.96 3.90 13.46
C LEU A 134 -9.68 5.17 13.96
N ALA A 135 -10.40 5.08 15.08
CA ALA A 135 -11.09 6.23 15.67
C ALA A 135 -10.13 7.25 16.33
N THR A 136 -8.86 6.88 16.58
CA THR A 136 -7.87 7.79 17.19
C THR A 136 -6.93 8.44 16.18
N LEU A 137 -7.09 8.14 14.89
CA LEU A 137 -6.18 8.56 13.82
C LEU A 137 -6.79 9.67 12.97
N ASP A 138 -5.94 10.34 12.19
CA ASP A 138 -6.38 11.27 11.15
C ASP A 138 -7.50 10.65 10.28
N PRO A 139 -8.67 11.32 10.13
CA PRO A 139 -9.83 10.75 9.44
C PRO A 139 -9.60 10.38 7.97
N PHE A 140 -8.66 11.07 7.29
CA PHE A 140 -8.32 10.81 5.90
C PHE A 140 -7.29 9.68 5.80
N LEU A 141 -6.18 9.75 6.55
CA LEU A 141 -5.07 8.80 6.43
C LEU A 141 -5.34 7.44 7.09
N ARG A 142 -6.25 7.34 8.06
CA ARG A 142 -6.53 6.09 8.79
C ARG A 142 -6.85 4.89 7.91
N TRP A 143 -7.36 5.10 6.70
CA TRP A 143 -7.71 4.01 5.79
C TRP A 143 -6.50 3.27 5.24
N PHE A 144 -5.31 3.89 5.24
CA PHE A 144 -4.05 3.22 4.92
C PHE A 144 -3.66 2.15 5.94
N VAL A 145 -4.14 2.24 7.19
CA VAL A 145 -4.02 1.13 8.16
C VAL A 145 -4.82 -0.08 7.70
N MET A 146 -6.01 0.12 7.13
CA MET A 146 -6.82 -0.97 6.61
C MET A 146 -6.24 -1.54 5.32
N ASP A 147 -5.63 -0.70 4.48
CA ASP A 147 -4.82 -1.16 3.35
C ASP A 147 -3.67 -2.08 3.85
N GLY A 148 -2.86 -1.65 4.80
CA GLY A 148 -1.82 -2.51 5.38
C GLY A 148 -2.36 -3.81 5.98
N TYR A 149 -3.51 -3.76 6.65
CA TYR A 149 -4.19 -4.95 7.18
C TYR A 149 -4.56 -5.92 6.04
N GLY A 150 -5.20 -5.40 4.98
CA GLY A 150 -5.60 -6.18 3.81
C GLY A 150 -4.44 -6.83 3.09
N PHE A 151 -3.34 -6.08 2.96
CA PHE A 151 -2.09 -6.62 2.41
C PHE A 151 -1.62 -7.83 3.23
N TYR A 152 -1.54 -7.68 4.55
CA TYR A 152 -1.09 -8.75 5.43
C TYR A 152 -1.96 -10.01 5.29
N GLU A 153 -3.28 -9.87 5.30
CA GLU A 153 -4.19 -11.02 5.19
C GLU A 153 -4.09 -11.71 3.82
N GLY A 154 -4.00 -10.96 2.72
CA GLY A 154 -3.86 -11.58 1.40
C GLY A 154 -2.53 -12.28 1.19
N PHE A 155 -1.46 -11.69 1.72
CA PHE A 155 -0.12 -12.22 1.57
C PHE A 155 0.12 -13.44 2.47
N PHE A 156 -0.19 -13.34 3.77
CA PHE A 156 0.11 -14.40 4.74
C PHE A 156 -1.03 -15.39 4.98
N ASN A 157 -2.28 -15.02 4.69
CA ASN A 157 -3.46 -15.83 4.91
C ASN A 157 -4.32 -15.97 3.64
N GLY A 158 -3.74 -15.84 2.45
CA GLY A 158 -4.56 -15.69 1.25
C GLY A 158 -5.38 -16.93 0.85
N GLU A 159 -5.13 -18.13 1.38
CA GLU A 159 -6.11 -19.23 1.25
C GLU A 159 -7.49 -18.80 1.80
N ARG A 160 -7.49 -18.13 2.96
CA ARG A 160 -8.73 -17.58 3.53
C ARG A 160 -9.15 -16.29 2.85
N ALA A 161 -8.23 -15.34 2.67
CA ALA A 161 -8.57 -13.99 2.22
C ALA A 161 -8.79 -13.87 0.70
N VAL A 162 -8.02 -14.61 -0.10
CA VAL A 162 -8.01 -14.56 -1.57
C VAL A 162 -8.80 -15.72 -2.18
N ASN A 163 -8.59 -16.97 -1.75
CA ASN A 163 -9.27 -18.12 -2.38
C ASN A 163 -10.70 -18.31 -1.84
N GLN A 164 -10.89 -18.14 -0.53
CA GLN A 164 -12.20 -18.29 0.13
C GLN A 164 -12.94 -16.97 0.35
N HIS A 165 -12.33 -15.83 -0.04
CA HIS A 165 -12.85 -14.47 0.12
C HIS A 165 -13.31 -14.10 1.54
N ARG A 166 -12.77 -14.76 2.58
CA ARG A 166 -13.20 -14.57 3.97
C ARG A 166 -12.65 -13.28 4.56
N LEU A 167 -13.55 -12.48 5.12
CA LEU A 167 -13.19 -11.29 5.88
C LEU A 167 -12.85 -11.66 7.35
N PRO A 168 -11.78 -11.09 7.92
CA PRO A 168 -11.49 -11.24 9.34
C PRO A 168 -12.63 -10.68 10.22
N ALA A 169 -13.09 -11.45 11.20
CA ALA A 169 -14.18 -11.03 12.09
C ALA A 169 -13.89 -9.71 12.85
N ARG A 170 -12.61 -9.36 13.03
CA ARG A 170 -12.18 -8.12 13.73
C ARG A 170 -12.41 -6.84 12.94
N ILE A 171 -12.71 -6.94 11.63
CA ILE A 171 -12.86 -5.78 10.75
C ILE A 171 -14.28 -5.63 10.20
N THR A 172 -15.19 -6.57 10.46
CA THR A 172 -16.55 -6.56 9.90
C THR A 172 -17.39 -5.36 10.35
N ASP A 173 -17.06 -4.74 11.48
CA ASP A 173 -17.78 -3.58 12.02
C ASP A 173 -17.08 -2.23 11.75
N THR A 174 -16.09 -2.21 10.85
CA THR A 174 -15.29 -1.02 10.50
C THR A 174 -15.91 -0.15 9.39
N GLY A 175 -17.04 -0.57 8.80
CA GLY A 175 -17.73 0.17 7.75
C GLY A 175 -16.85 0.27 6.49
N TYR A 176 -16.46 1.50 6.13
CA TYR A 176 -15.57 1.75 4.99
C TYR A 176 -14.22 1.02 5.09
N GLY A 177 -13.78 0.63 6.29
CA GLY A 177 -12.56 -0.15 6.47
C GLY A 177 -12.52 -1.46 5.68
N LEU A 178 -13.66 -2.04 5.30
CA LEU A 178 -13.74 -3.20 4.42
C LEU A 178 -13.33 -2.90 2.97
N ARG A 179 -13.63 -1.70 2.46
CA ARG A 179 -13.22 -1.26 1.13
C ARG A 179 -11.72 -0.94 1.10
N ALA A 180 -11.23 -0.23 2.12
CA ALA A 180 -9.81 0.05 2.28
C ALA A 180 -8.97 -1.24 2.48
N PHE A 181 -9.54 -2.25 3.15
CA PHE A 181 -8.94 -3.59 3.21
C PHE A 181 -8.72 -4.20 1.81
N ASP A 182 -9.65 -4.01 0.89
CA ASP A 182 -9.51 -4.52 -0.47
C ASP A 182 -8.46 -3.79 -1.31
N HIS A 183 -8.12 -2.54 -0.98
CA HIS A 183 -6.95 -1.86 -1.58
C HIS A 183 -5.67 -2.61 -1.23
N GLY A 184 -5.52 -2.93 0.05
CA GLY A 184 -4.44 -3.77 0.55
C GLY A 184 -4.43 -5.17 -0.07
N LEU A 185 -5.60 -5.78 -0.18
CA LEU A 185 -5.75 -7.12 -0.76
C LEU A 185 -5.33 -7.13 -2.24
N GLY A 186 -5.74 -6.11 -3.01
CA GLY A 186 -5.30 -5.91 -4.39
C GLY A 186 -3.78 -5.80 -4.49
N ARG A 187 -3.15 -4.99 -3.63
CA ARG A 187 -1.67 -4.93 -3.55
C ARG A 187 -1.07 -6.30 -3.24
N SER A 188 -1.62 -7.07 -2.30
CA SER A 188 -1.09 -8.42 -2.01
C SER A 188 -1.21 -9.39 -3.19
N ILE A 189 -2.26 -9.26 -4.01
CA ILE A 189 -2.44 -10.06 -5.22
C ILE A 189 -1.30 -9.76 -6.21
N TRP A 190 -0.95 -8.49 -6.42
CA TRP A 190 0.21 -8.10 -7.24
C TRP A 190 1.48 -8.86 -6.87
N PHE A 191 1.84 -8.84 -5.58
CA PHE A 191 3.02 -9.56 -5.13
C PHE A 191 2.82 -11.06 -5.27
N SER A 192 1.78 -11.65 -4.69
CA SER A 192 1.62 -13.11 -4.66
C SER A 192 1.54 -13.76 -6.06
N THR A 193 1.08 -13.03 -7.07
CA THR A 193 1.03 -13.46 -8.47
C THR A 193 2.29 -13.14 -9.27
N GLY A 194 3.29 -12.47 -8.67
CA GLY A 194 4.52 -12.06 -9.33
C GLY A 194 4.34 -10.98 -10.36
N ALA A 195 3.39 -10.06 -10.15
CA ALA A 195 3.00 -9.04 -11.11
C ALA A 195 2.56 -9.60 -12.49
N ASN A 196 2.25 -10.89 -12.58
CA ASN A 196 1.82 -11.51 -13.83
C ASN A 196 0.36 -11.16 -14.13
N VAL A 197 0.16 -10.50 -15.28
CA VAL A 197 -1.13 -9.95 -15.68
C VAL A 197 -2.23 -11.01 -15.72
N GLU A 198 -1.97 -12.17 -16.32
CA GLU A 198 -2.95 -13.25 -16.45
C GLU A 198 -3.36 -13.79 -15.08
N ARG A 199 -2.38 -14.02 -14.19
CA ARG A 199 -2.65 -14.49 -12.82
C ARG A 199 -3.42 -13.45 -12.00
N ILE A 200 -3.11 -12.16 -12.15
CA ILE A 200 -3.85 -11.06 -11.50
C ILE A 200 -5.31 -11.06 -11.95
N VAL A 201 -5.54 -11.03 -13.27
CA VAL A 201 -6.89 -10.98 -13.86
C VAL A 201 -7.69 -12.21 -13.46
N SER A 202 -7.10 -13.40 -13.57
CA SER A 202 -7.74 -14.65 -13.14
C SER A 202 -8.04 -14.68 -11.65
N THR A 203 -7.23 -14.04 -10.81
CA THR A 203 -7.47 -14.01 -9.37
C THR A 203 -8.62 -13.06 -9.04
N ILE A 204 -8.61 -11.83 -9.58
CA ILE A 204 -9.65 -10.82 -9.32
C ILE A 204 -11.02 -11.29 -9.84
N SER A 205 -11.07 -11.97 -10.98
CA SER A 205 -12.34 -12.45 -11.55
C SER A 205 -13.08 -13.47 -10.68
N THR A 206 -12.39 -14.11 -9.71
CA THR A 206 -13.04 -15.00 -8.73
C THR A 206 -13.80 -14.26 -7.64
N PHE A 207 -13.46 -12.99 -7.36
CA PHE A 207 -14.09 -12.22 -6.30
C PHE A 207 -15.50 -11.78 -6.69
N PRO A 208 -16.38 -11.53 -5.69
CA PRO A 208 -17.63 -10.80 -5.93
C PRO A 208 -17.39 -9.45 -6.62
N GLU A 209 -18.19 -9.14 -7.65
CA GLU A 209 -18.04 -7.93 -8.49
C GLU A 209 -17.98 -6.63 -7.69
N ASN A 210 -18.73 -6.56 -6.58
CA ASN A 210 -18.77 -5.37 -5.72
C ASN A 210 -17.43 -5.06 -5.02
N ARG A 211 -16.44 -5.95 -5.07
CA ARG A 211 -15.09 -5.76 -4.53
C ARG A 211 -14.06 -5.40 -5.60
N HIS A 212 -14.38 -5.61 -6.88
CA HIS A 212 -13.42 -5.48 -7.98
C HIS A 212 -12.83 -4.08 -8.07
N GLY A 213 -13.64 -3.03 -7.91
CA GLY A 213 -13.16 -1.64 -7.96
C GLY A 213 -12.10 -1.32 -6.92
N ASP A 214 -12.23 -1.84 -5.70
CA ASP A 214 -11.26 -1.62 -4.64
C ASP A 214 -9.99 -2.48 -4.83
N LEU A 215 -10.14 -3.74 -5.28
CA LEU A 215 -9.02 -4.60 -5.66
C LEU A 215 -8.18 -4.01 -6.79
N TRP A 216 -8.83 -3.52 -7.86
CA TRP A 216 -8.16 -2.85 -8.98
C TRP A 216 -7.49 -1.56 -8.55
N GLY A 217 -8.06 -0.82 -7.60
CA GLY A 217 -7.36 0.31 -6.96
C GLY A 217 -6.07 -0.11 -6.27
N GLY A 218 -6.08 -1.24 -5.55
CA GLY A 218 -4.88 -1.84 -4.99
C GLY A 218 -3.83 -2.23 -6.04
N ILE A 219 -4.26 -2.87 -7.14
CA ILE A 219 -3.38 -3.21 -8.26
C ILE A 219 -2.77 -1.96 -8.89
N GLY A 220 -3.54 -0.89 -9.08
CA GLY A 220 -3.04 0.37 -9.62
C GLY A 220 -1.96 1.00 -8.74
N LEU A 221 -2.16 1.00 -7.42
CA LEU A 221 -1.15 1.45 -6.46
C LEU A 221 0.12 0.58 -6.52
N ALA A 222 -0.02 -0.75 -6.53
CA ALA A 222 1.12 -1.66 -6.64
C ALA A 222 1.88 -1.46 -7.96
N CYS A 223 1.16 -1.38 -9.08
CA CYS A 223 1.72 -1.16 -10.42
C CYS A 223 2.55 0.13 -10.51
N ALA A 224 2.11 1.21 -9.86
CA ALA A 224 2.78 2.50 -9.91
C ALA A 224 3.82 2.72 -8.80
N TYR A 225 3.78 1.95 -7.70
CA TYR A 225 4.65 2.19 -6.54
C TYR A 225 5.62 1.05 -6.23
N ALA A 226 5.13 -0.19 -6.30
CA ALA A 226 5.84 -1.38 -5.86
C ALA A 226 6.94 -1.80 -6.84
N ALA A 227 7.79 -2.71 -6.38
CA ALA A 227 8.67 -3.47 -7.25
C ALA A 227 7.87 -4.40 -8.20
N GLY A 228 8.57 -5.08 -9.10
CA GLY A 228 7.97 -5.94 -10.13
C GLY A 228 7.54 -5.15 -11.34
N VAL A 229 8.45 -4.31 -11.85
CA VAL A 229 8.17 -3.40 -12.96
C VAL A 229 7.74 -4.20 -14.17
N VAL A 230 6.51 -3.96 -14.59
CA VAL A 230 5.94 -4.51 -15.82
C VAL A 230 6.14 -3.53 -16.96
N ASP A 231 6.22 -4.03 -18.18
CA ASP A 231 6.36 -3.19 -19.35
C ASP A 231 5.06 -2.42 -19.69
N ARG A 232 5.18 -1.52 -20.66
CA ARG A 232 4.06 -0.69 -21.14
C ARG A 232 2.86 -1.52 -21.63
N GLU A 233 3.09 -2.64 -22.32
CA GLU A 233 2.02 -3.46 -22.87
C GLU A 233 1.29 -4.26 -21.79
N ALA A 234 2.02 -4.71 -20.76
CA ALA A 234 1.44 -5.33 -19.58
C ALA A 234 0.55 -4.33 -18.80
N ILE A 235 0.98 -3.07 -18.64
CA ILE A 235 0.15 -2.04 -17.98
C ILE A 235 -1.12 -1.74 -18.79
N LYS A 236 -1.03 -1.66 -20.12
CA LYS A 236 -2.21 -1.53 -20.99
C LYS A 236 -3.16 -2.71 -20.83
N THR A 237 -2.63 -3.92 -20.85
CA THR A 237 -3.43 -5.14 -20.68
C THR A 237 -4.14 -5.15 -19.33
N LEU A 238 -3.48 -4.74 -18.24
CA LEU A 238 -4.12 -4.59 -16.93
C LEU A 238 -5.24 -3.56 -16.94
N ARG A 239 -5.00 -2.39 -17.55
CA ARG A 239 -6.02 -1.33 -17.67
C ARG A 239 -7.25 -1.82 -18.44
N ASP A 240 -7.02 -2.50 -19.56
CA ASP A 240 -8.09 -3.00 -20.42
C ASP A 240 -8.86 -4.13 -19.70
N ALA A 241 -8.17 -5.00 -18.95
CA ALA A 241 -8.79 -6.04 -18.13
C ALA A 241 -9.55 -5.48 -16.91
N ALA A 242 -9.14 -4.33 -16.37
CA ALA A 242 -9.89 -3.64 -15.32
C ALA A 242 -11.26 -3.14 -15.82
N GLY A 243 -11.39 -2.88 -17.13
CA GLY A 243 -12.65 -2.52 -17.78
C GLY A 243 -13.36 -1.35 -17.08
N PRO A 244 -14.59 -1.54 -16.55
CA PRO A 244 -15.31 -0.48 -15.82
C PRO A 244 -14.61 -0.02 -14.54
N HIS A 245 -13.61 -0.76 -14.05
CA HIS A 245 -12.82 -0.45 -12.86
C HIS A 245 -11.49 0.25 -13.17
N ALA A 246 -11.19 0.54 -14.43
CA ALA A 246 -10.00 1.30 -14.83
C ALA A 246 -9.88 2.66 -14.09
N PRO A 247 -10.96 3.44 -13.86
CA PRO A 247 -10.87 4.67 -13.07
C PRO A 247 -10.35 4.46 -11.63
N GLN A 248 -10.75 3.37 -10.98
CA GLN A 248 -10.28 3.03 -9.64
C GLN A 248 -8.81 2.57 -9.66
N MET A 249 -8.40 1.83 -10.69
CA MET A 249 -6.99 1.49 -10.91
C MET A 249 -6.13 2.76 -11.07
N ILE A 250 -6.57 3.73 -11.88
CA ILE A 250 -5.88 5.02 -12.04
C ILE A 250 -5.84 5.78 -10.71
N ALA A 251 -6.93 5.80 -9.94
CA ALA A 251 -6.94 6.44 -8.62
C ALA A 251 -5.91 5.79 -7.66
N GLY A 252 -5.70 4.48 -7.75
CA GLY A 252 -4.61 3.78 -7.06
C GLY A 252 -3.22 4.26 -7.48
N ALA A 253 -2.98 4.39 -8.79
CA ALA A 253 -1.73 4.95 -9.31
C ALA A 253 -1.51 6.41 -8.87
N ALA A 254 -2.58 7.19 -8.75
CA ALA A 254 -2.52 8.57 -8.27
C ALA A 254 -2.09 8.67 -6.79
N VAL A 255 -2.42 7.67 -5.96
CA VAL A 255 -1.87 7.56 -4.59
C VAL A 255 -0.35 7.42 -4.64
N ALA A 256 0.19 6.55 -5.50
CA ALA A 256 1.63 6.36 -5.67
C ALA A 256 2.32 7.65 -6.09
N ALA A 257 1.76 8.34 -7.09
CA ALA A 257 2.27 9.62 -7.58
C ALA A 257 2.27 10.70 -6.49
N THR A 258 1.19 10.79 -5.71
CA THR A 258 1.09 11.73 -4.57
C THR A 258 2.19 11.48 -3.55
N TYR A 259 2.42 10.22 -3.21
CA TYR A 259 3.48 9.84 -2.27
C TYR A 259 4.87 10.22 -2.81
N ARG A 260 5.18 9.92 -4.07
CA ARG A 260 6.49 10.24 -4.67
C ARG A 260 6.74 11.75 -4.73
N MET A 261 5.72 12.54 -5.05
CA MET A 261 5.82 13.99 -5.01
C MET A 261 6.05 14.51 -3.59
N GLN A 262 5.44 13.90 -2.58
CA GLN A 262 5.62 14.27 -1.17
C GLN A 262 7.05 14.00 -0.68
N THR A 263 7.69 12.92 -1.12
CA THR A 263 9.07 12.58 -0.73
C THR A 263 10.14 13.22 -1.61
N GLY A 264 9.76 13.74 -2.78
CA GLY A 264 10.70 14.33 -3.76
C GLY A 264 11.60 13.31 -4.44
N GLU A 265 11.26 12.03 -4.37
CA GLU A 265 12.02 10.93 -4.96
C GLU A 265 11.65 10.73 -6.43
N VAL A 266 12.66 10.54 -7.28
CA VAL A 266 12.47 10.22 -8.70
C VAL A 266 12.02 8.77 -8.82
N ALA A 267 10.91 8.52 -9.54
CA ALA A 267 10.35 7.18 -9.69
C ALA A 267 9.89 6.94 -11.15
N PRO A 268 10.81 6.53 -12.05
CA PRO A 268 10.50 6.35 -13.47
C PRO A 268 9.39 5.33 -13.74
N HIS A 269 9.25 4.32 -12.88
CA HIS A 269 8.17 3.34 -12.97
C HIS A 269 6.80 3.93 -12.60
N THR A 270 6.75 4.87 -11.65
CA THR A 270 5.52 5.61 -11.32
C THR A 270 5.11 6.49 -12.51
N ASP A 271 6.06 7.17 -13.14
CA ASP A 271 5.81 7.97 -14.34
C ASP A 271 5.31 7.10 -15.49
N LEU A 272 5.95 5.96 -15.75
CA LEU A 272 5.52 5.00 -16.77
C LEU A 272 4.07 4.52 -16.51
N ALA A 273 3.74 4.14 -15.28
CA ALA A 273 2.41 3.69 -14.94
C ALA A 273 1.36 4.81 -15.14
N CYS A 274 1.65 6.03 -14.69
CA CYS A 274 0.76 7.18 -14.88
C CYS A 274 0.55 7.48 -16.38
N GLU A 275 1.63 7.49 -17.17
CA GLU A 275 1.57 7.79 -18.59
C GLU A 275 0.72 6.75 -19.34
N VAL A 276 0.89 5.47 -19.04
CA VAL A 276 0.13 4.40 -19.71
C VAL A 276 -1.32 4.36 -19.26
N LEU A 277 -1.58 4.56 -17.97
CA LEU A 277 -2.91 4.44 -17.40
C LEU A 277 -3.80 5.64 -17.74
N CYS A 278 -3.26 6.87 -17.74
CA CYS A 278 -4.05 8.09 -17.91
C CYS A 278 -3.44 9.15 -18.86
N GLY A 279 -2.29 8.87 -19.49
CA GLY A 279 -1.69 9.78 -20.47
C GLY A 279 -0.95 10.97 -19.88
N LEU A 280 -0.69 10.98 -18.57
CA LEU A 280 -0.08 12.10 -17.84
C LEU A 280 1.16 11.65 -17.08
N SER A 281 2.10 12.57 -16.85
CA SER A 281 3.26 12.31 -15.98
C SER A 281 2.82 12.09 -14.53
N GLY A 282 3.64 11.36 -13.75
CA GLY A 282 3.36 11.16 -12.32
C GLY A 282 3.26 12.49 -11.57
N ALA A 283 4.10 13.47 -11.90
CA ALA A 283 4.03 14.81 -11.31
C ALA A 283 2.67 15.49 -11.54
N LEU A 284 2.12 15.43 -12.75
CA LEU A 284 0.81 16.04 -13.04
C LEU A 284 -0.33 15.26 -12.37
N VAL A 285 -0.26 13.93 -12.38
CA VAL A 285 -1.23 13.09 -11.64
C VAL A 285 -1.23 13.44 -10.15
N ALA A 286 -0.06 13.62 -9.55
CA ALA A 286 0.08 14.01 -8.15
C ALA A 286 -0.49 15.41 -7.86
N GLN A 287 -0.32 16.37 -8.78
CA GLN A 287 -0.94 17.69 -8.69
C GLN A 287 -2.47 17.61 -8.74
N ILE A 288 -3.01 16.84 -9.68
CA ILE A 288 -4.45 16.59 -9.79
C ILE A 288 -4.99 15.97 -8.50
N ALA A 289 -4.29 14.97 -7.97
CA ALA A 289 -4.63 14.33 -6.70
C ALA A 289 -4.64 15.30 -5.52
N ASN A 290 -3.67 16.21 -5.46
CA ASN A 290 -3.64 17.26 -4.45
C ASN A 290 -4.79 18.26 -4.58
N VAL A 291 -5.13 18.68 -5.80
CA VAL A 291 -6.29 19.55 -6.04
C VAL A 291 -7.59 18.85 -5.64
N ALA A 292 -7.76 17.58 -6.01
CA ALA A 292 -8.92 16.79 -5.62
C ALA A 292 -9.07 16.64 -4.10
N ARG A 293 -7.96 16.70 -3.35
CA ARG A 293 -7.92 16.62 -1.88
C ARG A 293 -8.32 17.92 -1.18
N GLN A 294 -8.36 19.05 -1.89
CA GLN A 294 -8.79 20.33 -1.33
C GLN A 294 -10.30 20.35 -1.09
N ASN A 295 -10.72 21.06 -0.05
CA ASN A 295 -12.13 21.28 0.29
C ASN A 295 -12.96 19.97 0.35
N LEU A 296 -12.37 18.91 0.92
CA LEU A 296 -13.12 17.71 1.23
C LEU A 296 -14.11 18.00 2.37
N PRO A 297 -15.32 17.44 2.31
CA PRO A 297 -16.25 17.53 3.43
C PRO A 297 -15.69 16.75 4.63
N LYS A 298 -16.20 17.07 5.83
CA LYS A 298 -15.96 16.22 7.00
C LYS A 298 -16.57 14.84 6.76
N ASP A 299 -15.99 13.83 7.40
CA ASP A 299 -16.50 12.46 7.34
C ASP A 299 -17.99 12.40 7.68
N GLY A 300 -18.74 11.72 6.82
CA GLY A 300 -20.16 11.42 7.00
C GLY A 300 -20.43 9.93 6.83
N ARG A 301 -21.51 9.57 6.12
CA ARG A 301 -21.77 8.18 5.71
C ARG A 301 -20.63 7.65 4.84
N GLU A 302 -20.08 8.52 4.01
CA GLU A 302 -18.89 8.27 3.19
C GLU A 302 -17.71 9.08 3.76
N PRO A 303 -16.54 8.46 3.95
CA PRO A 303 -15.36 9.19 4.42
C PRO A 303 -14.82 10.17 3.37
N ALA A 304 -14.17 11.24 3.82
CA ALA A 304 -13.49 12.21 2.96
C ALA A 304 -12.49 11.54 1.99
N TYR A 305 -11.83 10.48 2.43
CA TYR A 305 -10.91 9.69 1.61
C TYR A 305 -11.61 9.00 0.43
N GLU A 306 -12.82 8.47 0.61
CA GLU A 306 -13.55 7.85 -0.50
C GLU A 306 -14.04 8.89 -1.50
N ILE A 307 -14.50 10.05 -1.01
CA ILE A 307 -14.88 11.17 -1.86
C ILE A 307 -13.68 11.63 -2.70
N TRP A 308 -12.49 11.67 -2.11
CA TRP A 308 -11.25 11.97 -2.82
C TRP A 308 -10.95 10.94 -3.92
N ARG A 309 -11.07 9.64 -3.62
CA ARG A 309 -10.91 8.57 -4.63
C ARG A 309 -11.93 8.66 -5.76
N GLN A 310 -13.18 8.99 -5.45
CA GLN A 310 -14.23 9.18 -6.45
C GLN A 310 -13.94 10.37 -7.34
N ARG A 311 -13.54 11.51 -6.77
CA ARG A 311 -13.10 12.69 -7.56
C ARG A 311 -11.97 12.34 -8.53
N LEU A 312 -10.98 11.57 -8.08
CA LEU A 312 -9.90 11.10 -8.94
C LEU A 312 -10.43 10.21 -10.08
N ALA A 313 -11.23 9.19 -9.74
CA ALA A 313 -11.82 8.28 -10.71
C ALA A 313 -12.67 9.04 -11.77
N GLU A 314 -13.48 10.01 -11.34
CA GLU A 314 -14.30 10.84 -12.23
C GLU A 314 -13.45 11.74 -13.14
N GLN A 315 -12.41 12.38 -12.59
CA GLN A 315 -11.50 13.23 -13.37
C GLN A 315 -10.79 12.43 -14.46
N PHE A 316 -10.33 11.22 -14.16
CA PHE A 316 -9.64 10.38 -15.13
C PHE A 316 -10.58 9.65 -16.09
N ALA A 317 -11.84 9.42 -15.71
CA ALA A 317 -12.86 8.89 -16.61
C ALA A 317 -13.30 9.94 -17.66
N THR A 318 -13.37 11.22 -17.26
CA THR A 318 -13.78 12.33 -18.14
C THR A 318 -12.63 12.90 -18.96
N SER A 319 -11.40 12.81 -18.47
CA SER A 319 -10.18 13.18 -19.19
C SER A 319 -9.83 12.13 -20.24
N THR A 320 -10.64 12.01 -21.30
CA THR A 320 -10.18 11.34 -22.51
C THR A 320 -9.04 12.21 -23.09
N VAL A 321 -7.80 11.78 -22.87
CA VAL A 321 -6.46 12.06 -23.48
C VAL A 321 -6.26 13.28 -24.42
N GLY A 322 -7.27 13.80 -25.12
CA GLY A 322 -7.15 14.91 -26.09
C GLY A 322 -7.45 16.33 -25.61
N GLN A 323 -7.78 16.57 -24.33
CA GLN A 323 -8.07 17.94 -23.82
C GLN A 323 -6.92 18.58 -23.03
N LEU A 324 -6.12 17.80 -22.29
CA LEU A 324 -5.01 18.34 -21.48
C LEU A 324 -3.75 18.64 -22.31
N GLU A 325 -3.45 17.85 -23.35
CA GLU A 325 -2.37 18.16 -24.32
C GLU A 325 -2.55 19.52 -25.04
N ARG A 326 -3.79 20.02 -25.12
CA ARG A 326 -4.09 21.35 -25.72
C ARG A 326 -3.81 22.52 -24.78
N GLN A 327 -3.70 22.30 -23.47
CA GLN A 327 -3.29 23.33 -22.52
C GLN A 327 -1.76 23.49 -22.47
N GLU A 328 -1.02 22.41 -22.68
CA GLU A 328 0.45 22.44 -22.68
C GLU A 328 1.03 23.09 -23.96
N LYS A 329 0.34 22.97 -25.10
CA LYS A 329 0.72 23.70 -26.34
C LYS A 329 0.28 25.17 -26.38
N ARG A 330 -0.36 25.66 -25.31
CA ARG A 330 -0.88 27.04 -25.22
C ARG A 330 -0.27 27.84 -24.05
N SER A 331 0.66 27.24 -23.31
CA SER A 331 1.50 27.91 -22.30
C SER A 331 2.92 28.01 -22.84
#